data_AF-A0A2P6WIN0-F1
#
_entry.id   AF-A0A2P6WIN0-F1
#
_cell.length_a   1.000
_cell.length_b   1.000
_cell.length_c   1.000
_cell.angle_alpha   90.00
_cell.angle_beta   90.00
_cell.angle_gamma   90.00
#
_symmetry.space_group_name_H-M   'P 1'
#
loop_
_entity.id
_entity.type
_entity.pdbx_description
1 polymer ?
#
loop_
_entity_poly.entity_id
_entity_poly.type
_entity_poly.pdbx_seq_one_letter_code
_entity_poly.pdbx_strand_id
1 'polypeptide(L)'
;MPECGAIWIAKTVPPTCCKGSENLEQTQLMQLRISGQIRRPAYNSACLLLALILFPVLAVAGEPKLSGTQRQQVIRVFLAEHPFVSRAIPRGKAGVRIEGNKITPTSEKSEQLIAQYGIVAKPGQRVVVTAVRFTQEGIVFEINGGPNKHKKWTDRISLGGPLTIPPATTSGNQPGSDPDRSPSGSFVFFAINKEEVASLTTDRIKDLLAPVLDFQSKNTAEAYQKTLPPRLADAVKNHCALVGMNKDMVIAALGRPPRRVRETNEGQYYEEWIYGTPPKVVQFIRFVGDKVIRIENMKVSGEKEVRTQDEVGGLIQPLDVPADKQKRSDVSKRAPTLLRPNEKRDSATDTVPLANQSPDYRLPSPSSSQ
;
A
#
# COMPACT_ATOMS: atom_id res chain seq x y z
N MET A 1 14.27 50.21 27.91
CA MET A 1 15.11 51.33 27.44
C MET A 1 15.56 52.15 28.63
N PRO A 2 16.65 52.93 28.54
CA PRO A 2 17.63 53.04 27.44
C PRO A 2 18.84 52.11 27.72
N GLU A 3 20.07 52.20 27.17
CA GLU A 3 20.64 52.79 25.92
C GLU A 3 21.09 51.62 24.99
N CYS A 4 21.58 51.71 23.74
CA CYS A 4 22.21 52.71 22.86
C CYS A 4 23.77 52.82 22.94
N GLY A 5 24.45 52.49 21.84
CA GLY A 5 25.91 52.59 21.69
C GLY A 5 26.37 52.00 20.34
N ALA A 6 26.77 52.86 19.40
CA ALA A 6 27.00 52.50 18.00
C ALA A 6 28.49 52.37 17.64
N ILE A 7 28.81 51.55 16.64
CA ILE A 7 30.10 51.60 15.91
C ILE A 7 29.82 51.53 14.40
N TRP A 8 30.42 52.45 13.65
CA TRP A 8 30.41 52.53 12.18
C TRP A 8 31.69 51.93 11.59
N ILE A 9 31.58 51.18 10.48
CA ILE A 9 32.49 51.27 9.32
C ILE A 9 31.68 50.99 8.04
N ALA A 10 31.89 51.79 6.99
CA ALA A 10 31.29 51.59 5.66
C ALA A 10 32.36 51.46 4.56
N LYS A 11 32.08 50.60 3.56
CA LYS A 11 32.59 50.59 2.15
C LYS A 11 31.87 49.44 1.41
N THR A 12 30.92 49.71 0.49
CA THR A 12 31.10 49.91 -0.98
C THR A 12 31.83 48.75 -1.70
N VAL A 13 31.41 48.19 -2.85
CA VAL A 13 30.27 48.42 -3.78
C VAL A 13 30.16 47.18 -4.72
N PRO A 14 28.99 46.81 -5.29
CA PRO A 14 28.83 45.74 -6.31
C PRO A 14 28.97 46.31 -7.75
N PRO A 15 29.04 45.49 -8.85
CA PRO A 15 27.79 45.19 -9.57
C PRO A 15 27.70 43.89 -10.43
N THR A 16 26.44 43.56 -10.69
CA THR A 16 25.76 42.73 -11.70
C THR A 16 26.43 42.24 -13.00
N CYS A 17 25.95 41.06 -13.41
CA CYS A 17 26.02 40.43 -14.73
C CYS A 17 25.77 41.30 -16.00
N CYS A 18 26.56 40.96 -17.03
CA CYS A 18 26.18 40.66 -18.43
C CYS A 18 25.31 41.64 -19.24
N LYS A 19 25.89 42.16 -20.34
CA LYS A 19 25.14 42.60 -21.53
C LYS A 19 25.98 42.55 -22.82
N GLY A 20 25.43 41.91 -23.86
CA GLY A 20 25.87 41.99 -25.27
C GLY A 20 27.16 41.25 -25.64
N SER A 21 27.39 40.89 -26.91
CA SER A 21 26.46 40.71 -28.03
C SER A 21 27.13 39.85 -29.14
N GLU A 22 26.32 39.41 -30.11
CA GLU A 22 26.68 39.14 -31.53
C GLU A 22 28.01 38.44 -31.87
N ASN A 23 27.92 37.30 -32.58
CA ASN A 23 27.95 37.33 -34.05
C ASN A 23 27.58 35.97 -34.70
N LEU A 24 26.92 36.05 -35.86
CA LEU A 24 26.76 34.96 -36.82
C LEU A 24 28.04 34.80 -37.65
N GLU A 25 28.35 33.58 -38.10
CA GLU A 25 28.63 33.22 -39.52
C GLU A 25 28.46 31.68 -39.61
N GLN A 26 27.44 31.14 -40.29
CA GLN A 26 27.35 30.95 -41.74
C GLN A 26 28.47 30.11 -42.36
N THR A 27 28.35 28.79 -42.25
CA THR A 27 29.04 27.85 -43.15
C THR A 27 28.45 27.94 -44.57
N GLN A 28 29.17 28.56 -45.49
CA GLN A 28 28.86 28.55 -46.92
C GLN A 28 29.78 27.59 -47.70
N LEU A 29 29.19 26.81 -48.60
CA LEU A 29 29.88 25.85 -49.47
C LEU A 29 30.81 26.56 -50.45
N MET A 30 32.06 26.06 -50.60
CA MET A 30 32.88 26.35 -51.77
C MET A 30 33.48 25.07 -52.37
N GLN A 31 33.07 24.80 -53.61
CA GLN A 31 33.60 23.74 -54.46
C GLN A 31 35.05 24.04 -54.87
N LEU A 32 35.98 23.12 -54.65
CA LEU A 32 37.34 23.21 -55.22
C LEU A 32 37.53 22.16 -56.31
N ARG A 33 37.41 22.64 -57.54
CA ARG A 33 37.63 21.91 -58.79
C ARG A 33 39.12 21.84 -59.08
N ILE A 34 39.76 20.69 -58.87
CA ILE A 34 41.16 20.47 -59.26
C ILE A 34 41.19 19.60 -60.51
N SER A 35 41.54 20.22 -61.64
CA SER A 35 42.09 19.53 -62.80
C SER A 35 43.61 19.50 -62.70
N GLY A 36 44.24 18.34 -62.85
CA GLY A 36 45.70 18.21 -62.81
C GLY A 36 46.13 16.78 -63.09
N GLN A 37 46.81 16.57 -64.21
CA GLN A 37 47.07 15.24 -64.79
C GLN A 37 48.36 14.59 -64.26
N ILE A 38 48.38 13.25 -64.29
CA ILE A 38 49.56 12.36 -64.53
C ILE A 38 50.69 12.38 -63.46
N ARG A 39 50.84 11.27 -62.72
CA ARG A 39 51.89 10.23 -62.93
C ARG A 39 51.65 9.00 -62.03
N ARG A 40 51.78 7.80 -62.60
CA ARG A 40 51.95 6.54 -61.83
C ARG A 40 53.43 6.42 -61.43
N PRO A 41 53.71 5.86 -60.25
CA PRO A 41 54.49 4.61 -60.26
C PRO A 41 53.87 3.52 -59.37
N ALA A 42 54.07 2.27 -59.76
CA ALA A 42 53.67 1.12 -58.95
C ALA A 42 54.71 0.84 -57.86
N TYR A 43 54.28 0.63 -56.62
CA TYR A 43 55.06 -0.14 -55.64
C TYR A 43 54.16 -0.94 -54.69
N ASN A 44 54.55 -2.19 -54.50
CA ASN A 44 53.76 -3.29 -53.97
C ASN A 44 53.52 -3.25 -52.45
N SER A 45 52.36 -3.78 -52.03
CA SER A 45 52.23 -4.76 -50.95
C SER A 45 53.05 -4.60 -49.66
N ALA A 46 52.90 -3.48 -48.94
CA ALA A 46 53.46 -3.34 -47.58
C ALA A 46 52.45 -2.86 -46.50
N CYS A 47 51.33 -2.25 -46.87
CA CYS A 47 50.42 -1.62 -45.88
C CYS A 47 49.39 -2.57 -45.22
N LEU A 48 49.23 -3.82 -45.68
CA LEU A 48 48.15 -4.70 -45.23
C LEU A 48 48.49 -5.50 -43.95
N LEU A 49 49.77 -5.61 -43.58
CA LEU A 49 50.21 -6.29 -42.36
C LEU A 49 50.34 -5.37 -41.12
N LEU A 50 50.45 -4.05 -41.31
CA LEU A 50 50.59 -3.12 -40.18
C LEU A 50 49.23 -2.73 -39.54
N ALA A 51 48.12 -2.92 -40.27
CA ALA A 51 46.77 -2.61 -39.79
C ALA A 51 46.22 -3.62 -38.75
N LEU A 52 46.90 -4.75 -38.54
CA LEU A 52 46.46 -5.84 -37.65
C LEU A 52 46.99 -5.72 -36.21
N ILE A 53 47.88 -4.77 -35.92
CA ILE A 53 48.50 -4.56 -34.59
C ILE A 53 47.88 -3.37 -33.84
N LEU A 54 46.85 -2.73 -34.42
CA LEU A 54 46.22 -1.52 -33.89
C LEU A 54 44.69 -1.59 -33.85
N PHE A 55 44.14 -2.80 -33.76
CA PHE A 55 42.84 -2.98 -33.11
C PHE A 55 43.06 -2.83 -31.59
N PRO A 56 42.64 -1.72 -30.94
CA PRO A 56 42.46 -1.78 -29.51
C PRO A 56 41.46 -2.91 -29.24
N VAL A 57 41.76 -3.76 -28.26
CA VAL A 57 40.77 -4.67 -27.71
C VAL A 57 39.69 -3.78 -27.11
N LEU A 58 38.66 -3.51 -27.92
CA LEU A 58 37.45 -2.85 -27.47
C LEU A 58 36.76 -3.85 -26.58
N ALA A 59 37.19 -3.89 -25.32
CA ALA A 59 36.51 -4.60 -24.26
C ALA A 59 35.09 -4.05 -24.27
N VAL A 60 34.17 -4.83 -24.85
CA VAL A 60 32.75 -4.60 -24.72
C VAL A 60 32.47 -4.79 -23.24
N ALA A 61 32.55 -3.69 -22.51
CA ALA A 61 32.19 -3.59 -21.11
C ALA A 61 30.69 -3.85 -21.05
N GLY A 62 30.33 -5.13 -21.07
CA GLY A 62 28.97 -5.58 -20.87
C GLY A 62 28.48 -4.94 -19.59
N GLU A 63 27.38 -4.20 -19.69
CA GLU A 63 26.91 -3.35 -18.59
C GLU A 63 26.97 -4.12 -17.27
N PRO A 64 27.47 -3.49 -16.18
CA PRO A 64 27.64 -4.17 -14.91
C PRO A 64 26.28 -4.75 -14.50
N LYS A 65 26.23 -6.08 -14.45
CA LYS A 65 25.04 -6.87 -14.18
C LYS A 65 25.39 -7.80 -13.02
N LEU A 66 24.49 -7.89 -12.04
CA LEU A 66 24.62 -8.84 -10.93
C LEU A 66 24.96 -10.22 -11.49
N SER A 67 26.00 -10.85 -10.95
CA SER A 67 26.50 -12.14 -11.41
C SER A 67 25.45 -13.25 -11.22
N GLY A 68 25.59 -14.36 -11.94
CA GLY A 68 24.67 -15.48 -11.81
C GLY A 68 24.55 -16.00 -10.37
N THR A 69 25.68 -16.04 -9.64
CA THR A 69 25.72 -16.45 -8.23
C THR A 69 25.08 -15.43 -7.30
N GLN A 70 25.37 -14.13 -7.48
CA GLN A 70 24.73 -13.04 -6.72
C GLN A 70 23.20 -13.06 -6.90
N ARG A 71 22.72 -13.21 -8.14
CA ARG A 71 21.27 -13.32 -8.43
C ARG A 71 20.63 -14.50 -7.71
N GLN A 72 21.27 -15.67 -7.73
CA GLN A 72 20.77 -16.85 -7.02
C GLN A 72 20.74 -16.65 -5.50
N GLN A 73 21.76 -16.03 -4.92
CA GLN A 73 21.81 -15.71 -3.49
C GLN A 73 20.68 -14.75 -3.10
N VAL A 74 20.49 -13.66 -3.86
CA VAL A 74 19.39 -12.71 -3.67
C VAL A 74 18.03 -13.42 -3.76
N ILE A 75 17.77 -14.22 -4.80
CA ILE A 75 16.53 -15.01 -4.93
C ILE A 75 16.29 -15.87 -3.68
N ARG A 76 17.30 -16.65 -3.26
CA ARG A 76 17.17 -17.60 -2.14
C ARG A 76 16.84 -16.89 -0.82
N VAL A 77 17.54 -15.81 -0.51
CA VAL A 77 17.33 -15.07 0.74
C VAL A 77 15.96 -14.38 0.74
N PHE A 78 15.63 -13.63 -0.31
CA PHE A 78 14.37 -12.87 -0.34
C PHE A 78 13.12 -13.75 -0.47
N LEU A 79 13.19 -14.94 -1.08
CA LEU A 79 12.06 -15.89 -1.08
C LEU A 79 11.92 -16.69 0.23
N ALA A 80 12.98 -16.82 1.03
CA ALA A 80 12.89 -17.44 2.35
C ALA A 80 12.38 -16.47 3.43
N GLU A 81 12.71 -15.18 3.29
CA GLU A 81 12.36 -14.15 4.26
C GLU A 81 10.94 -13.59 4.07
N HIS A 82 10.33 -13.22 5.19
CA HIS A 82 8.96 -12.74 5.27
C HIS A 82 8.97 -11.36 5.96
N PRO A 83 9.24 -10.26 5.20
CA PRO A 83 9.38 -8.93 5.77
C PRO A 83 8.06 -8.40 6.33
N PHE A 84 8.17 -7.40 7.18
CA PHE A 84 7.06 -6.54 7.59
C PHE A 84 7.00 -5.31 6.69
N VAL A 85 5.80 -4.73 6.56
CA VAL A 85 5.55 -3.59 5.68
C VAL A 85 5.63 -2.28 6.45
N SER A 86 6.48 -1.36 6.00
CA SER A 86 6.70 -0.05 6.65
C SER A 86 5.65 1.00 6.22
N ARG A 87 5.06 0.85 5.02
CA ARG A 87 4.04 1.75 4.45
C ARG A 87 2.98 0.95 3.71
N ALA A 88 1.71 1.36 3.80
CA ALA A 88 0.58 0.76 3.09
C ALA A 88 0.88 0.52 1.59
N ILE A 89 0.72 -0.73 1.13
CA ILE A 89 1.01 -1.11 -0.26
C ILE A 89 -0.31 -1.22 -1.06
N PRO A 90 -0.50 -0.45 -2.14
CA PRO A 90 -1.70 -0.52 -2.99
C PRO A 90 -1.73 -1.82 -3.81
N ARG A 91 -2.95 -2.27 -4.16
CA ARG A 91 -3.19 -3.48 -4.96
C ARG A 91 -2.93 -3.28 -6.45
N GLY A 92 -2.48 -4.35 -7.10
CA GLY A 92 -2.36 -4.41 -8.56
C GLY A 92 -1.11 -3.73 -9.11
N LYS A 93 -1.23 -3.19 -10.33
CA LYS A 93 -0.09 -2.83 -11.20
C LYS A 93 0.63 -1.53 -10.88
N ALA A 94 0.18 -0.76 -9.88
CA ALA A 94 0.88 0.47 -9.49
C ALA A 94 2.15 0.17 -8.68
N GLY A 95 2.10 -0.83 -7.79
CA GLY A 95 3.23 -1.22 -6.94
C GLY A 95 3.77 -0.09 -6.06
N VAL A 96 5.01 -0.29 -5.60
CA VAL A 96 5.87 0.75 -5.03
C VAL A 96 7.22 0.65 -5.73
N ARG A 97 7.81 1.79 -6.11
CA ARG A 97 9.11 1.89 -6.78
C ARG A 97 10.06 2.74 -5.95
N ILE A 98 11.25 2.21 -5.69
CA ILE A 98 12.33 2.82 -4.93
C ILE A 98 13.45 3.15 -5.92
N GLU A 99 13.82 4.42 -6.00
CA GLU A 99 14.88 4.98 -6.84
C GLU A 99 15.83 5.78 -5.94
N GLY A 100 16.88 5.13 -5.46
CA GLY A 100 17.72 5.68 -4.39
C GLY A 100 16.89 6.00 -3.15
N ASN A 101 16.82 7.28 -2.78
CA ASN A 101 16.02 7.76 -1.64
C ASN A 101 14.59 8.20 -2.00
N LYS A 102 14.17 8.06 -3.27
CA LYS A 102 12.84 8.46 -3.75
C LYS A 102 11.90 7.26 -3.81
N ILE A 103 10.74 7.39 -3.17
CA ILE A 103 9.68 6.37 -3.18
C ILE A 103 8.50 6.89 -3.99
N THR A 104 8.09 6.12 -5.00
CA THR A 104 6.94 6.40 -5.88
C THR A 104 5.95 5.23 -5.75
N PRO A 105 4.63 5.45 -5.60
CA PRO A 105 3.94 6.74 -5.50
C PRO A 105 4.17 7.47 -4.17
N THR A 106 3.97 8.79 -4.19
CA THR A 106 3.86 9.65 -2.98
C THR A 106 2.71 9.16 -2.09
N SER A 107 2.68 9.53 -0.80
CA SER A 107 1.62 9.15 0.16
C SER A 107 0.21 9.39 -0.39
N GLU A 108 -0.12 10.63 -0.77
CA GLU A 108 -1.44 11.01 -1.31
C GLU A 108 -1.87 10.15 -2.50
N LYS A 109 -0.95 9.92 -3.45
CA LYS A 109 -1.22 9.08 -4.62
C LYS A 109 -1.33 7.61 -4.26
N SER A 110 -0.62 7.15 -3.24
CA SER A 110 -0.75 5.79 -2.68
C SER A 110 -2.14 5.61 -2.05
N GLU A 111 -2.62 6.60 -1.31
CA GLU A 111 -3.95 6.62 -0.69
C GLU A 111 -5.07 6.60 -1.74
N GLN A 112 -4.95 7.40 -2.81
CA GLN A 112 -5.87 7.34 -3.96
C GLN A 112 -5.89 5.95 -4.62
N LEU A 113 -4.74 5.32 -4.81
CA LEU A 113 -4.64 3.96 -5.35
C LEU A 113 -5.20 2.89 -4.39
N ILE A 114 -5.04 3.08 -3.08
CA ILE A 114 -5.65 2.22 -2.05
C ILE A 114 -7.17 2.38 -2.06
N ALA A 115 -7.70 3.59 -2.19
CA ALA A 115 -9.13 3.83 -2.31
C ALA A 115 -9.73 3.22 -3.60
N GLN A 116 -8.98 3.25 -4.71
CA GLN A 116 -9.44 2.74 -6.00
C GLN A 116 -9.32 1.21 -6.15
N TYR A 117 -8.21 0.61 -5.73
CA TYR A 117 -7.89 -0.81 -5.97
C TYR A 117 -7.90 -1.67 -4.70
N GLY A 118 -7.94 -1.04 -3.52
CA GLY A 118 -7.76 -1.67 -2.22
C GLY A 118 -6.29 -1.79 -1.82
N ILE A 119 -6.09 -2.13 -0.55
CA ILE A 119 -4.78 -2.38 0.06
C ILE A 119 -4.39 -3.87 -0.08
N VAL A 120 -3.08 -4.15 -0.18
CA VAL A 120 -2.50 -5.51 -0.15
C VAL A 120 -1.87 -5.81 1.20
N ALA A 121 -1.24 -4.82 1.82
CA ALA A 121 -0.65 -4.92 3.15
C ALA A 121 -0.73 -3.59 3.90
N LYS A 122 -1.17 -3.64 5.16
CA LYS A 122 -1.14 -2.51 6.10
C LYS A 122 0.29 -2.30 6.64
N PRO A 123 0.64 -1.09 7.14
CA PRO A 123 1.83 -0.89 7.96
C PRO A 123 1.88 -1.88 9.13
N GLY A 124 3.08 -2.39 9.45
CA GLY A 124 3.31 -3.43 10.45
C GLY A 124 2.86 -4.85 10.06
N GLN A 125 2.20 -5.05 8.91
CA GLN A 125 1.76 -6.39 8.47
C GLN A 125 2.93 -7.17 7.84
N ARG A 126 3.02 -8.47 8.16
CA ARG A 126 3.96 -9.39 7.49
C ARG A 126 3.46 -9.77 6.09
N VAL A 127 4.37 -9.81 5.12
CA VAL A 127 4.08 -10.20 3.73
C VAL A 127 5.01 -11.31 3.23
N VAL A 128 4.60 -11.96 2.15
CA VAL A 128 5.38 -13.00 1.46
C VAL A 128 5.94 -12.42 0.16
N VAL A 129 7.25 -12.54 -0.06
CA VAL A 129 7.85 -12.31 -1.38
C VAL A 129 7.66 -13.60 -2.20
N THR A 130 6.84 -13.55 -3.25
CA THR A 130 6.47 -14.75 -4.03
C THR A 130 7.32 -14.95 -5.28
N ALA A 131 7.95 -13.89 -5.80
CA ALA A 131 8.91 -13.98 -6.89
C ALA A 131 9.92 -12.82 -6.84
N VAL A 132 11.13 -13.08 -7.31
CA VAL A 132 12.17 -12.06 -7.51
C VAL A 132 12.61 -12.12 -8.98
N ARG A 133 12.46 -11.00 -9.71
CA ARG A 133 12.85 -10.89 -11.13
C ARG A 133 13.88 -9.80 -11.33
N PHE A 134 14.87 -10.04 -12.16
CA PHE A 134 15.89 -9.06 -12.54
C PHE A 134 15.55 -8.48 -13.91
N THR A 135 15.45 -7.16 -14.00
CA THR A 135 15.31 -6.42 -15.26
C THR A 135 16.65 -5.76 -15.62
N GLN A 136 16.67 -4.93 -16.66
CA GLN A 136 17.83 -4.07 -16.96
C GLN A 136 17.92 -2.86 -16.00
N GLU A 137 16.78 -2.38 -15.50
CA GLU A 137 16.67 -1.23 -14.60
C GLU A 137 16.84 -1.59 -13.11
N GLY A 138 16.66 -2.85 -12.71
CA GLY A 138 16.67 -3.22 -11.29
C GLY A 138 16.06 -4.58 -10.96
N ILE A 139 15.46 -4.69 -9.78
CA ILE A 139 14.86 -5.90 -9.22
C ILE A 139 13.38 -5.68 -8.92
N VAL A 140 12.54 -6.63 -9.35
CA VAL A 140 11.11 -6.69 -9.02
C VAL A 140 10.89 -7.76 -7.96
N PHE A 141 10.36 -7.35 -6.81
CA PHE A 141 9.89 -8.24 -5.75
C PHE A 141 8.36 -8.32 -5.84
N GLU A 142 7.82 -9.47 -6.26
CA GLU A 142 6.37 -9.69 -6.24
C GLU A 142 5.91 -10.01 -4.83
N ILE A 143 4.91 -9.28 -4.33
CA ILE A 143 4.40 -9.38 -2.96
C ILE A 143 3.02 -10.04 -2.98
N ASN A 144 2.80 -11.03 -2.12
CA ASN A 144 1.53 -11.74 -1.95
C ASN A 144 0.91 -12.24 -3.27
N GLY A 145 1.72 -12.82 -4.16
CA GLY A 145 1.30 -13.38 -5.45
C GLY A 145 1.37 -12.43 -6.64
N GLY A 146 1.89 -11.21 -6.43
CA GLY A 146 2.18 -10.28 -7.51
C GLY A 146 1.00 -9.50 -8.09
N PRO A 147 1.26 -8.55 -9.00
CA PRO A 147 0.25 -7.67 -9.59
C PRO A 147 -0.57 -8.30 -10.73
N ASN A 148 -0.29 -9.57 -11.09
CA ASN A 148 -0.98 -10.31 -12.14
C ASN A 148 -1.27 -11.73 -11.64
N LYS A 149 -2.56 -12.13 -11.57
CA LYS A 149 -2.95 -13.51 -11.25
C LYS A 149 -2.67 -14.39 -12.46
N HIS A 150 -1.63 -15.23 -12.39
CA HIS A 150 -1.39 -16.26 -13.39
C HIS A 150 -2.52 -17.30 -13.35
N LYS A 151 -3.13 -17.61 -14.51
CA LYS A 151 -4.12 -18.69 -14.62
C LYS A 151 -3.43 -20.02 -14.30
N LYS A 152 -3.94 -20.79 -13.35
CA LYS A 152 -3.51 -22.18 -13.19
C LYS A 152 -4.06 -22.98 -14.37
N TRP A 153 -3.37 -24.07 -14.73
CA TRP A 153 -3.84 -24.97 -15.78
C TRP A 153 -5.20 -25.60 -15.43
N THR A 154 -5.46 -25.86 -14.13
CA THR A 154 -6.75 -26.30 -13.58
C THR A 154 -7.90 -25.34 -13.92
N ASP A 155 -7.64 -24.03 -13.88
CA ASP A 155 -8.65 -22.99 -14.19
C ASP A 155 -9.05 -22.98 -15.67
N ARG A 156 -8.37 -23.78 -16.50
CA ARG A 156 -8.63 -23.99 -17.93
C ARG A 156 -9.29 -25.34 -18.22
N ILE A 157 -9.43 -26.24 -17.23
CA ILE A 157 -10.02 -27.57 -17.41
C ILE A 157 -11.45 -27.56 -16.88
N SER A 158 -12.38 -27.22 -17.76
CA SER A 158 -13.77 -27.61 -17.56
C SER A 158 -13.88 -29.11 -17.85
N LEU A 159 -14.11 -29.95 -16.83
CA LEU A 159 -14.54 -31.34 -17.03
C LEU A 159 -16.00 -31.37 -17.49
N GLY A 160 -16.23 -30.90 -18.72
CA GLY A 160 -17.52 -30.95 -19.41
C GLY A 160 -17.80 -32.32 -19.99
N GLY A 161 -18.01 -33.32 -19.13
CA GLY A 161 -18.62 -34.59 -19.54
C GLY A 161 -20.11 -34.38 -19.83
N PRO A 162 -20.70 -34.98 -20.88
CA PRO A 162 -22.05 -34.63 -21.36
C PRO A 162 -23.22 -34.99 -20.41
N LEU A 163 -22.95 -35.51 -19.20
CA LEU A 163 -23.95 -35.89 -18.20
C LEU A 163 -23.64 -35.40 -16.78
N THR A 164 -22.55 -34.65 -16.56
CA THR A 164 -22.21 -34.13 -15.24
C THR A 164 -22.62 -32.66 -15.12
N ILE A 165 -23.59 -32.39 -14.25
CA ILE A 165 -23.90 -31.04 -13.78
C ILE A 165 -22.59 -30.41 -13.30
N PRO A 166 -22.16 -29.24 -13.82
CA PRO A 166 -20.94 -28.61 -13.34
C PRO A 166 -21.10 -28.31 -11.84
N PRO A 167 -20.08 -28.55 -11.00
CA PRO A 167 -20.14 -28.12 -9.61
C PRO A 167 -20.42 -26.62 -9.60
N ALA A 168 -21.39 -26.19 -8.80
CA ALA A 168 -21.87 -24.82 -8.78
C ALA A 168 -20.80 -23.86 -8.22
N THR A 169 -19.83 -23.50 -9.04
CA THR A 169 -19.04 -22.28 -8.85
C THR A 169 -19.97 -21.11 -9.10
N THR A 170 -20.50 -20.55 -8.02
CA THR A 170 -21.37 -19.37 -8.02
C THR A 170 -20.70 -18.18 -8.73
N SER A 171 -20.98 -18.01 -10.02
CA SER A 171 -21.02 -16.72 -10.73
C SER A 171 -21.51 -16.94 -12.16
N GLY A 172 -22.72 -16.48 -12.47
CA GLY A 172 -23.24 -16.52 -13.84
C GLY A 172 -22.64 -15.41 -14.72
N ASN A 173 -22.31 -15.77 -15.97
CA ASN A 173 -22.31 -14.95 -17.18
C ASN A 173 -22.02 -13.43 -17.06
N GLN A 174 -20.77 -13.03 -17.33
CA GLN A 174 -20.46 -11.83 -18.12
C GLN A 174 -19.06 -11.95 -18.73
N PRO A 175 -18.88 -11.94 -20.08
CA PRO A 175 -17.56 -11.93 -20.69
C PRO A 175 -16.91 -10.54 -20.54
N GLY A 176 -16.37 -10.24 -19.36
CA GLY A 176 -15.66 -8.98 -19.10
C GLY A 176 -15.24 -8.74 -17.65
N SER A 177 -15.94 -9.32 -16.65
CA SER A 177 -15.76 -8.93 -15.25
C SER A 177 -16.04 -10.06 -14.25
N ASP A 178 -15.14 -11.04 -14.16
CA ASP A 178 -15.08 -11.88 -12.96
C ASP A 178 -14.41 -11.07 -11.83
N PRO A 179 -15.08 -10.79 -10.69
CA PRO A 179 -14.44 -10.11 -9.56
C PRO A 179 -13.24 -10.90 -9.01
N ASP A 180 -13.28 -12.24 -9.16
CA ASP A 180 -12.24 -13.18 -8.76
C ASP A 180 -10.96 -13.15 -9.65
N ARG A 181 -10.94 -12.33 -10.72
CA ARG A 181 -9.74 -12.06 -11.54
C ARG A 181 -8.92 -10.87 -11.03
N SER A 182 -9.39 -10.16 -10.00
CA SER A 182 -8.66 -9.04 -9.39
C SER A 182 -7.29 -9.52 -8.87
N PRO A 183 -6.17 -8.85 -9.19
CA PRO A 183 -4.86 -9.25 -8.67
C PRO A 183 -4.83 -9.14 -7.15
N SER A 184 -4.53 -10.23 -6.44
CA SER A 184 -4.49 -10.22 -4.97
C SER A 184 -3.25 -9.54 -4.40
N GLY A 185 -2.18 -9.45 -5.19
CA GLY A 185 -0.88 -8.96 -4.76
C GLY A 185 -0.49 -7.60 -5.33
N SER A 186 0.79 -7.27 -5.14
CA SER A 186 1.44 -6.06 -5.61
C SER A 186 2.91 -6.35 -5.92
N PHE A 187 3.73 -5.34 -6.18
CA PHE A 187 5.17 -5.50 -6.30
C PHE A 187 5.93 -4.31 -5.71
N VAL A 188 7.16 -4.56 -5.28
CA VAL A 188 8.14 -3.53 -4.98
C VAL A 188 9.22 -3.58 -6.06
N PHE A 189 9.41 -2.47 -6.77
CA PHE A 189 10.50 -2.28 -7.72
C PHE A 189 11.65 -1.56 -7.04
N PHE A 190 12.84 -2.15 -7.06
CA PHE A 190 14.08 -1.52 -6.60
C PHE A 190 14.95 -1.21 -7.82
N ALA A 191 15.12 0.07 -8.14
CA ALA A 191 15.99 0.50 -9.23
C ALA A 191 17.45 0.40 -8.81
N ILE A 192 18.30 -0.12 -9.70
CA ILE A 192 19.74 -0.26 -9.46
C ILE A 192 20.50 0.71 -10.37
N ASN A 193 21.26 1.61 -9.75
CA ASN A 193 22.22 2.43 -10.47
C ASN A 193 23.39 1.56 -10.96
N LYS A 194 23.87 1.79 -12.18
CA LYS A 194 24.89 0.94 -12.83
C LYS A 194 26.19 0.84 -12.00
N GLU A 195 26.53 1.90 -11.28
CA GLU A 195 27.72 1.99 -10.42
C GLU A 195 27.60 1.15 -9.13
N GLU A 196 26.38 0.96 -8.61
CA GLU A 196 26.13 0.23 -7.35
C GLU A 196 26.14 -1.30 -7.53
N VAL A 197 26.06 -1.79 -8.77
CA VAL A 197 25.96 -3.24 -9.08
C VAL A 197 27.14 -4.04 -8.53
N ALA A 198 28.35 -3.46 -8.49
CA ALA A 198 29.56 -4.16 -8.05
C ALA A 198 29.60 -4.40 -6.52
N SER A 199 28.99 -3.52 -5.72
CA SER A 199 28.98 -3.59 -4.26
C SER A 199 27.67 -4.10 -3.65
N LEU A 200 26.67 -4.39 -4.50
CA LEU A 200 25.33 -4.83 -4.11
C LEU A 200 25.31 -6.21 -3.43
N THR A 201 25.43 -6.19 -2.10
CA THR A 201 25.29 -7.34 -1.20
C THR A 201 23.82 -7.50 -0.76
N THR A 202 23.40 -8.72 -0.42
CA THR A 202 22.01 -9.01 -0.02
C THR A 202 21.53 -8.14 1.14
N ASP A 203 22.35 -7.94 2.18
CA ASP A 203 21.98 -7.11 3.33
C ASP A 203 21.85 -5.63 2.95
N ARG A 204 22.70 -5.15 2.04
CA ARG A 204 22.58 -3.79 1.50
C ARG A 204 21.27 -3.59 0.73
N ILE A 205 20.77 -4.61 0.03
CA ILE A 205 19.43 -4.54 -0.59
C ILE A 205 18.34 -4.45 0.48
N LYS A 206 18.45 -5.18 1.60
CA LYS A 206 17.48 -5.09 2.70
C LYS A 206 17.44 -3.69 3.31
N ASP A 207 18.61 -3.07 3.54
CA ASP A 207 18.70 -1.70 4.06
C ASP A 207 18.03 -0.68 3.12
N LEU A 208 18.23 -0.83 1.80
CA LEU A 208 17.62 0.04 0.78
C LEU A 208 16.12 -0.21 0.61
N LEU A 209 15.63 -1.42 0.91
CA LEU A 209 14.21 -1.76 0.95
C LEU A 209 13.51 -1.34 2.25
N ALA A 210 14.25 -1.13 3.36
CA ALA A 210 13.72 -0.85 4.70
C ALA A 210 12.62 0.25 4.79
N PRO A 211 12.65 1.34 4.00
CA PRO A 211 11.57 2.34 3.98
C PRO A 211 10.20 1.81 3.53
N VAL A 212 10.15 0.62 2.91
CA VAL A 212 8.92 -0.04 2.42
C VAL A 212 8.75 -1.44 3.02
N LEU A 213 9.85 -2.21 3.15
CA LEU A 213 9.88 -3.58 3.66
C LEU A 213 10.97 -3.72 4.73
N ASP A 214 10.58 -3.87 5.99
CA ASP A 214 11.47 -4.12 7.12
C ASP A 214 11.73 -5.63 7.30
N PHE A 215 12.98 -6.04 7.15
CA PHE A 215 13.46 -7.42 7.33
C PHE A 215 14.02 -7.69 8.75
N GLN A 216 14.21 -6.64 9.57
CA GLN A 216 14.89 -6.71 10.86
C GLN A 216 13.92 -6.89 12.05
N SER A 217 12.69 -6.39 11.95
CA SER A 217 11.67 -6.60 12.99
C SER A 217 11.38 -8.09 13.21
N LYS A 218 11.30 -8.52 14.47
CA LYS A 218 11.05 -9.92 14.82
C LYS A 218 9.56 -10.24 14.92
N ASN A 219 8.75 -9.27 15.34
CA ASN A 219 7.32 -9.45 15.57
C ASN A 219 6.48 -8.28 15.00
N THR A 220 5.19 -8.54 14.82
CA THR A 220 4.22 -7.59 14.23
C THR A 220 4.07 -6.30 15.03
N ALA A 221 4.14 -6.36 16.37
CA ALA A 221 3.96 -5.18 17.21
C ALA A 221 5.19 -4.24 17.15
N GLU A 222 6.40 -4.80 17.14
CA GLU A 222 7.65 -4.06 16.92
C GLU A 222 7.69 -3.40 15.54
N ALA A 223 7.34 -4.15 14.49
CA ALA A 223 7.23 -3.62 13.14
C ALA A 223 6.22 -2.47 13.06
N TYR A 224 5.06 -2.63 13.70
CA TYR A 224 4.03 -1.60 13.76
C TYR A 224 4.51 -0.36 14.53
N GLN A 225 5.15 -0.52 15.69
CA GLN A 225 5.72 0.58 16.49
C GLN A 225 6.65 1.47 15.67
N LYS A 226 7.51 0.89 14.82
CA LYS A 226 8.42 1.65 13.93
C LYS A 226 7.70 2.51 12.89
N THR A 227 6.43 2.22 12.59
CA THR A 227 5.60 3.00 11.64
C THR A 227 4.80 4.12 12.32
N LEU A 228 4.80 4.19 13.65
CA LEU A 228 3.98 5.14 14.40
C LEU A 228 4.75 6.42 14.80
N PRO A 229 4.06 7.57 14.91
CA PRO A 229 4.57 8.75 15.62
C PRO A 229 5.03 8.42 17.05
N PRO A 230 6.04 9.11 17.60
CA PRO A 230 6.71 8.73 18.85
C PRO A 230 5.75 8.58 20.04
N ARG A 231 4.83 9.54 20.24
CA ARG A 231 3.81 9.50 21.32
C ARG A 231 2.93 8.23 21.27
N LEU A 232 2.69 7.69 20.07
CA LEU A 232 1.89 6.49 19.85
C LEU A 232 2.74 5.22 19.99
N ALA A 233 3.99 5.25 19.53
CA ALA A 233 4.95 4.17 19.75
C ALA A 233 5.21 3.94 21.25
N ASP A 234 5.38 5.02 22.04
CA ASP A 234 5.55 4.95 23.49
C ASP A 234 4.35 4.34 24.20
N ALA A 235 3.12 4.69 23.78
CA ALA A 235 1.91 4.11 24.33
C ALA A 235 1.79 2.60 24.03
N VAL A 236 2.13 2.18 22.80
CA VAL A 236 2.19 0.75 22.43
C VAL A 236 3.26 0.01 23.25
N LYS A 237 4.45 0.60 23.42
CA LYS A 237 5.56 0.05 24.21
C LYS A 237 5.23 -0.09 25.70
N ASN A 238 4.48 0.86 26.25
CA ASN A 238 4.05 0.86 27.65
C ASN A 238 2.76 0.07 27.90
N HIS A 239 2.21 -0.60 26.88
CA HIS A 239 0.93 -1.33 26.95
C HIS A 239 -0.24 -0.45 27.44
N CYS A 240 -0.35 0.76 26.89
CA CYS A 240 -1.39 1.74 27.21
C CYS A 240 -2.21 2.08 25.97
N ALA A 241 -3.54 2.09 26.09
CA ALA A 241 -4.42 2.69 25.10
C ALA A 241 -4.55 4.21 25.36
N LEU A 242 -4.63 5.00 24.29
CA LEU A 242 -4.93 6.43 24.33
C LEU A 242 -6.24 6.72 23.61
N VAL A 243 -7.01 7.68 24.12
CA VAL A 243 -8.20 8.19 23.42
C VAL A 243 -7.76 8.85 22.12
N GLY A 244 -8.42 8.50 21.01
CA GLY A 244 -8.05 8.90 19.65
C GLY A 244 -7.36 7.83 18.81
N MET A 245 -6.84 6.76 19.42
CA MET A 245 -6.22 5.61 18.73
C MET A 245 -7.21 4.84 17.82
N ASN A 246 -6.68 4.12 16.84
CA ASN A 246 -7.43 3.16 16.02
C ASN A 246 -7.45 1.75 16.65
N LYS A 247 -8.38 0.88 16.25
CA LYS A 247 -8.48 -0.50 16.77
C LYS A 247 -7.19 -1.31 16.59
N ASP A 248 -6.57 -1.22 15.41
CA ASP A 248 -5.31 -1.92 15.13
C ASP A 248 -4.19 -1.47 16.10
N MET A 249 -4.20 -0.21 16.54
CA MET A 249 -3.25 0.32 17.54
C MET A 249 -3.52 -0.20 18.94
N VAL A 250 -4.79 -0.27 19.34
CA VAL A 250 -5.17 -0.85 20.64
C VAL A 250 -4.82 -2.34 20.68
N ILE A 251 -4.99 -3.06 19.57
CA ILE A 251 -4.52 -4.46 19.45
C ILE A 251 -2.99 -4.54 19.53
N ALA A 252 -2.24 -3.61 18.93
CA ALA A 252 -0.79 -3.59 19.04
C ALA A 252 -0.31 -3.30 20.47
N ALA A 253 -1.01 -2.43 21.21
CA ALA A 253 -0.67 -2.06 22.60
C ALA A 253 -1.08 -3.11 23.63
N LEU A 254 -2.35 -3.55 23.61
CA LEU A 254 -2.97 -4.39 24.65
C LEU A 254 -3.22 -5.85 24.21
N GLY A 255 -2.96 -6.18 22.95
CA GLY A 255 -3.35 -7.46 22.37
C GLY A 255 -4.84 -7.53 22.00
N ARG A 256 -5.28 -8.72 21.57
CA ARG A 256 -6.69 -8.95 21.22
C ARG A 256 -7.58 -8.83 22.47
N PRO A 257 -8.74 -8.16 22.39
CA PRO A 257 -9.63 -8.01 23.53
C PRO A 257 -10.21 -9.38 23.95
N PRO A 258 -10.18 -9.75 25.25
CA PRO A 258 -10.75 -11.01 25.71
C PRO A 258 -12.28 -11.00 25.66
N ARG A 259 -12.91 -9.82 25.82
CA ARG A 259 -14.36 -9.63 25.65
C ARG A 259 -14.64 -8.38 24.83
N ARG A 260 -15.61 -8.52 23.92
CA ARG A 260 -16.17 -7.43 23.11
C ARG A 260 -17.67 -7.38 23.27
N VAL A 261 -18.20 -6.19 23.47
CA VAL A 261 -19.62 -5.85 23.44
C VAL A 261 -19.88 -4.92 22.26
N ARG A 262 -21.07 -4.98 21.67
CA ARG A 262 -21.54 -4.04 20.64
C ARG A 262 -22.87 -3.48 21.12
N GLU A 263 -22.98 -2.16 21.08
CA GLU A 263 -24.15 -1.42 21.55
C GLU A 263 -24.60 -0.49 20.41
N THR A 264 -25.90 -0.36 20.20
CA THR A 264 -26.46 0.65 19.29
C THR A 264 -27.33 1.56 20.12
N ASN A 265 -26.95 2.83 20.22
CA ASN A 265 -27.66 3.82 21.03
C ASN A 265 -27.80 5.11 20.19
N GLU A 266 -29.00 5.70 20.17
CA GLU A 266 -29.36 6.86 19.34
C GLU A 266 -28.97 6.73 17.84
N GLY A 267 -28.96 5.51 17.30
CA GLY A 267 -28.54 5.24 15.92
C GLY A 267 -27.01 5.32 15.68
N GLN A 268 -26.22 5.53 16.72
CA GLN A 268 -24.76 5.38 16.69
C GLN A 268 -24.35 3.95 17.08
N TYR A 269 -23.35 3.42 16.39
CA TYR A 269 -22.79 2.09 16.66
C TYR A 269 -21.54 2.23 17.52
N TYR A 270 -21.62 1.73 18.76
CA TYR A 270 -20.51 1.63 19.69
C TYR A 270 -19.99 0.20 19.74
N GLU A 271 -18.67 0.05 19.76
CA GLU A 271 -18.01 -1.22 20.06
C GLU A 271 -17.19 -1.01 21.33
N GLU A 272 -17.40 -1.83 22.35
CA GLU A 272 -16.70 -1.71 23.64
C GLU A 272 -15.85 -2.96 23.87
N TRP A 273 -14.56 -2.75 24.11
CA TRP A 273 -13.60 -3.79 24.40
C TRP A 273 -13.25 -3.75 25.88
N ILE A 274 -13.31 -4.90 26.54
CA ILE A 274 -13.10 -5.03 27.97
C ILE A 274 -11.83 -5.85 28.18
N TYR A 275 -10.83 -5.24 28.81
CA TYR A 275 -9.54 -5.86 29.12
C TYR A 275 -9.41 -6.06 30.63
N GLY A 276 -8.90 -7.23 31.02
CA GLY A 276 -8.77 -7.65 32.41
C GLY A 276 -10.02 -8.35 32.97
N THR A 277 -9.89 -8.83 34.20
CA THR A 277 -10.95 -9.50 34.96
C THR A 277 -10.81 -9.12 36.44
N PRO A 278 -11.90 -8.80 37.16
CA PRO A 278 -11.84 -8.56 38.61
C PRO A 278 -11.20 -9.74 39.35
N PRO A 279 -10.43 -9.51 40.44
CA PRO A 279 -10.22 -8.22 41.12
C PRO A 279 -9.11 -7.34 40.52
N LYS A 280 -8.51 -7.70 39.36
CA LYS A 280 -7.50 -6.83 38.72
C LYS A 280 -8.17 -5.59 38.12
N VAL A 281 -7.35 -4.56 37.82
CA VAL A 281 -7.81 -3.37 37.08
C VAL A 281 -8.47 -3.80 35.77
N VAL A 282 -9.68 -3.30 35.51
CA VAL A 282 -10.42 -3.57 34.26
C VAL A 282 -10.46 -2.29 33.43
N GLN A 283 -10.09 -2.38 32.16
CA GLN A 283 -10.14 -1.26 31.23
C GLN A 283 -11.28 -1.46 30.22
N PHE A 284 -12.15 -0.48 30.09
CA PHE A 284 -13.25 -0.43 29.13
C PHE A 284 -12.90 0.59 28.05
N ILE A 285 -12.71 0.12 26.82
CA ILE A 285 -12.30 0.95 25.68
C ILE A 285 -13.47 1.00 24.70
N ARG A 286 -14.11 2.17 24.59
CA ARG A 286 -15.26 2.39 23.72
C ARG A 286 -14.82 3.05 22.42
N PHE A 287 -15.22 2.45 21.31
CA PHE A 287 -14.93 2.86 19.94
C PHE A 287 -16.18 3.36 19.23
N VAL A 288 -16.00 4.31 18.31
CA VAL A 288 -16.96 4.68 17.26
C VAL A 288 -16.26 4.51 15.91
N GLY A 289 -16.84 3.69 15.02
CA GLY A 289 -16.15 3.28 13.80
C GLY A 289 -14.86 2.53 14.14
N ASP A 290 -13.71 3.10 13.79
CA ASP A 290 -12.38 2.56 14.12
C ASP A 290 -11.67 3.30 15.29
N LYS A 291 -12.18 4.47 15.73
CA LYS A 291 -11.50 5.36 16.67
C LYS A 291 -11.97 5.16 18.12
N VAL A 292 -11.03 5.12 19.08
CA VAL A 292 -11.31 5.18 20.52
C VAL A 292 -11.86 6.56 20.89
N ILE A 293 -13.05 6.60 21.50
CA ILE A 293 -13.69 7.84 21.99
C ILE A 293 -13.64 8.01 23.52
N ARG A 294 -13.52 6.90 24.26
CA ARG A 294 -13.58 6.90 25.73
C ARG A 294 -12.85 5.67 26.27
N ILE A 295 -12.05 5.88 27.31
CA ILE A 295 -11.39 4.83 28.08
C ILE A 295 -11.85 4.98 29.53
N GLU A 296 -12.32 3.90 30.15
CA GLU A 296 -12.64 3.86 31.57
C GLU A 296 -11.79 2.82 32.29
N ASN A 297 -11.03 3.25 33.29
CA ASN A 297 -10.24 2.35 34.13
C ASN A 297 -10.96 2.16 35.47
N MET A 298 -11.42 0.94 35.73
CA MET A 298 -11.96 0.52 37.02
C MET A 298 -10.81 -0.05 37.86
N LYS A 299 -10.37 0.69 38.88
CA LYS A 299 -9.32 0.25 39.81
C LYS A 299 -9.87 -0.78 40.80
N VAL A 300 -8.98 -1.53 41.45
CA VAL A 300 -9.32 -2.53 42.49
C VAL A 300 -10.08 -1.90 43.67
N SER A 301 -9.84 -0.61 43.93
CA SER A 301 -10.54 0.20 44.94
C SER A 301 -11.99 0.55 44.60
N GLY A 302 -12.48 0.20 43.40
CA GLY A 302 -13.79 0.63 42.89
C GLY A 302 -13.78 2.06 42.30
N GLU A 303 -12.66 2.77 42.36
CA GLU A 303 -12.50 4.09 41.74
C GLU A 303 -12.52 3.97 40.21
N LYS A 304 -13.32 4.84 39.57
CA LYS A 304 -13.52 4.91 38.13
C LYS A 304 -12.85 6.14 37.55
N GLU A 305 -11.78 5.95 36.79
CA GLU A 305 -11.13 7.01 36.02
C GLU A 305 -11.66 7.00 34.58
N VAL A 306 -12.20 8.12 34.08
CA VAL A 306 -12.75 8.25 32.72
C VAL A 306 -11.95 9.24 31.91
N ARG A 307 -11.40 8.80 30.78
CA ARG A 307 -10.68 9.62 29.80
C ARG A 307 -11.50 9.72 28.52
N THR A 308 -11.79 10.95 28.11
CA THR A 308 -12.61 11.28 26.91
C THR A 308 -11.96 12.34 26.00
N GLN A 309 -10.87 12.99 26.46
CA GLN A 309 -10.15 13.99 25.68
C GLN A 309 -9.25 13.29 24.66
N ASP A 310 -9.23 13.72 23.39
CA ASP A 310 -8.32 13.18 22.38
C ASP A 310 -6.87 13.52 22.74
N GLU A 311 -6.08 12.49 23.02
CA GLU A 311 -4.66 12.60 23.38
C GLU A 311 -3.74 12.37 22.18
N VAL A 312 -4.29 11.88 21.06
CA VAL A 312 -3.55 11.65 19.82
C VAL A 312 -3.48 12.92 18.96
N GLY A 313 -4.31 13.92 19.25
CA GLY A 313 -4.17 15.28 18.72
C GLY A 313 -4.27 15.35 17.19
N GLY A 314 -5.17 14.56 16.60
CA GLY A 314 -5.36 14.52 15.15
C GLY A 314 -4.24 13.87 14.34
N LEU A 315 -3.18 13.31 14.96
CA LEU A 315 -2.05 12.67 14.26
C LEU A 315 -2.43 11.43 13.43
N ILE A 316 -3.66 10.92 13.58
CA ILE A 316 -4.20 9.81 12.80
C ILE A 316 -5.26 10.37 11.85
N GLN A 317 -4.88 10.53 10.58
CA GLN A 317 -5.86 10.60 9.49
C GLN A 317 -6.44 9.20 9.26
N PRO A 318 -7.78 9.01 9.23
CA PRO A 318 -8.36 7.71 8.96
C PRO A 318 -8.09 7.26 7.52
N LEU A 319 -7.34 6.17 7.35
CA LEU A 319 -7.22 5.47 6.05
C LEU A 319 -8.51 4.72 5.67
N ASP A 320 -9.41 4.50 6.64
CA ASP A 320 -10.61 3.68 6.51
C ASP A 320 -11.88 4.46 6.93
N VAL A 321 -12.31 5.44 6.11
CA VAL A 321 -13.71 5.91 6.09
C VAL A 321 -14.18 6.07 4.64
N PRO A 322 -14.92 5.08 4.09
CA PRO A 322 -15.82 5.35 2.98
C PRO A 322 -16.85 6.37 3.46
N ALA A 323 -16.84 7.56 2.88
CA ALA A 323 -17.76 8.63 3.23
C ALA A 323 -19.17 8.36 2.66
N ASP A 324 -19.83 7.28 3.11
CA ASP A 324 -21.25 7.02 2.83
C ASP A 324 -22.13 7.37 4.04
N LYS A 325 -22.17 8.68 4.32
CA LYS A 325 -23.22 9.31 5.12
C LYS A 325 -23.64 10.65 4.51
N GLN A 326 -24.03 10.69 3.24
CA GLN A 326 -24.98 11.67 2.68
C GLN A 326 -25.31 11.47 1.18
N LYS A 327 -26.08 10.43 0.84
CA LYS A 327 -27.11 10.56 -0.22
C LYS A 327 -28.24 9.51 -0.17
N ARG A 328 -28.89 9.37 1.00
CA ARG A 328 -30.28 8.86 1.06
C ARG A 328 -31.27 10.02 1.00
N SER A 329 -31.33 10.65 -0.16
CA SER A 329 -32.46 11.49 -0.56
C SER A 329 -32.66 11.36 -2.07
N ASP A 330 -33.87 10.93 -2.43
CA ASP A 330 -34.43 10.81 -3.77
C ASP A 330 -33.79 9.84 -4.79
N VAL A 331 -34.05 8.54 -4.59
CA VAL A 331 -34.40 7.63 -5.70
C VAL A 331 -35.66 6.86 -5.30
N SER A 332 -36.78 7.57 -5.12
CA SER A 332 -38.09 6.94 -4.85
C SER A 332 -38.77 6.42 -6.13
N LYS A 333 -38.01 5.76 -7.03
CA LYS A 333 -38.54 5.14 -8.25
C LYS A 333 -37.78 3.84 -8.57
N ARG A 334 -38.52 2.73 -8.61
CA ARG A 334 -38.13 1.38 -9.08
C ARG A 334 -37.32 0.51 -8.10
N ALA A 335 -37.89 0.23 -6.94
CA ALA A 335 -37.75 -1.12 -6.39
C ALA A 335 -38.56 -2.10 -7.27
N PRO A 336 -38.08 -3.32 -7.56
CA PRO A 336 -38.86 -4.32 -8.29
C PRO A 336 -40.03 -4.77 -7.42
N THR A 337 -41.26 -4.50 -7.87
CA THR A 337 -42.46 -4.90 -7.15
C THR A 337 -42.75 -6.39 -7.39
N LEU A 338 -43.13 -7.14 -6.35
CA LEU A 338 -43.52 -8.56 -6.44
C LEU A 338 -44.88 -8.80 -7.15
N LEU A 339 -45.45 -7.77 -7.79
CA LEU A 339 -46.70 -7.88 -8.56
C LEU A 339 -46.48 -8.74 -9.79
N ARG A 340 -47.41 -9.67 -10.05
CA ARG A 340 -47.45 -10.39 -11.32
C ARG A 340 -47.89 -9.42 -12.44
N PRO A 341 -47.48 -9.64 -13.71
CA PRO A 341 -48.05 -8.90 -14.82
C PRO A 341 -49.59 -8.96 -14.79
N ASN A 342 -50.23 -7.78 -14.88
CA ASN A 342 -51.68 -7.50 -14.76
C ASN A 342 -52.27 -7.29 -13.36
N GLU A 343 -51.50 -7.31 -12.27
CA GLU A 343 -52.02 -6.97 -10.94
C GLU A 343 -51.95 -5.46 -10.66
N LYS A 344 -53.11 -4.81 -10.47
CA LYS A 344 -53.21 -3.39 -10.08
C LYS A 344 -53.32 -3.27 -8.56
N ARG A 345 -52.77 -2.19 -8.00
CA ARG A 345 -52.91 -1.87 -6.58
C ARG A 345 -54.21 -1.07 -6.38
N ASP A 346 -55.19 -1.66 -5.71
CA ASP A 346 -56.44 -0.98 -5.37
C ASP A 346 -56.20 0.08 -4.29
N SER A 347 -56.37 1.35 -4.64
CA SER A 347 -56.24 2.49 -3.74
C SER A 347 -57.57 2.76 -3.02
N ALA A 348 -57.96 1.86 -2.11
CA ALA A 348 -59.21 1.96 -1.36
C ALA A 348 -59.16 1.30 0.04
N THR A 349 -58.09 1.48 0.82
CA THR A 349 -58.11 1.19 2.27
C THR A 349 -57.12 2.05 3.06
N ASP A 350 -57.25 3.38 2.93
CA ASP A 350 -56.82 4.25 4.02
C ASP A 350 -57.90 4.24 5.12
N THR A 351 -57.47 4.31 6.38
CA THR A 351 -58.28 4.39 7.62
C THR A 351 -58.87 3.08 8.19
N VAL A 352 -58.09 2.36 9.02
CA VAL A 352 -58.55 1.82 10.32
C VAL A 352 -57.36 1.89 11.32
N PRO A 353 -57.53 2.37 12.56
CA PRO A 353 -56.42 2.53 13.50
C PRO A 353 -56.23 1.34 14.48
N LEU A 354 -54.99 1.24 15.00
CA LEU A 354 -54.60 0.68 16.30
C LEU A 354 -54.83 -0.82 16.60
N ALA A 355 -53.75 -1.60 16.68
CA ALA A 355 -53.58 -2.63 17.73
C ALA A 355 -52.12 -3.08 17.86
N ASN A 356 -51.62 -3.12 19.10
CA ASN A 356 -50.31 -3.67 19.47
C ASN A 356 -50.47 -5.16 19.80
N GLN A 357 -50.02 -6.08 18.92
CA GLN A 357 -49.96 -7.52 19.22
C GLN A 357 -48.69 -8.15 18.65
N SER A 358 -47.82 -8.63 19.55
CA SER A 358 -46.74 -9.55 19.22
C SER A 358 -47.31 -10.95 18.97
N PRO A 359 -46.78 -11.74 18.01
CA PRO A 359 -47.21 -13.12 17.81
C PRO A 359 -46.69 -14.02 18.95
N ASP A 360 -47.61 -14.58 19.72
CA ASP A 360 -47.35 -15.58 20.76
C ASP A 360 -46.82 -16.89 20.14
N TYR A 361 -45.55 -17.21 20.37
CA TYR A 361 -44.99 -18.53 20.04
C TYR A 361 -45.27 -19.52 21.18
N ARG A 362 -46.46 -20.13 21.16
CA ARG A 362 -46.82 -21.18 22.11
C ARG A 362 -46.22 -22.52 21.66
N LEU A 363 -45.11 -22.93 22.29
CA LEU A 363 -44.55 -24.28 22.12
C LEU A 363 -45.54 -25.34 22.66
N PRO A 364 -45.74 -26.47 21.95
CA PRO A 364 -46.54 -27.57 22.47
C PRO A 364 -45.80 -28.29 23.61
N SER A 365 -46.52 -28.52 24.72
CA SER A 365 -46.03 -29.26 25.88
C SER A 365 -45.99 -30.78 25.61
N PRO A 366 -45.02 -31.53 26.17
CA PRO A 366 -44.93 -32.97 25.97
C PRO A 366 -46.06 -33.71 26.71
N SER A 367 -46.64 -34.72 26.06
CA SER A 367 -47.60 -35.64 26.67
C SER A 367 -46.90 -36.59 27.64
N SER A 368 -47.20 -36.48 28.94
CA SER A 368 -46.87 -37.50 29.92
C SER A 368 -47.92 -38.62 29.89
N SER A 369 -47.47 -39.86 29.81
CA SER A 369 -48.34 -41.05 29.90
C SER A 369 -48.27 -41.66 31.30
N GLN A 370 -49.35 -41.52 32.07
CA GLN A 370 -49.94 -42.52 32.98
C GLN A 370 -51.18 -41.96 33.66
#